data_AF-A0A3S7KUD1-F1
#
_entry.id   AF-A0A3S7KUD1-F1
#
_cell.length_a   1.000
_cell.length_b   1.000
_cell.length_c   1.000
_cell.angle_alpha   90.00
_cell.angle_beta   90.00
_cell.angle_gamma   90.00
#
_symmetry.space_group_name_H-M   'P 1'
#
loop_
_entity.id
_entity.type
_entity.pdbx_description
1 polymer ?
#
loop_
_entity_poly.entity_id
_entity_poly.type
_entity_poly.pdbx_seq_one_letter_code
_entity_poly.pdbx_strand_id
1 'polypeptide(L)'
;MTCLRSDLYWRDALHNAVARAPGGLQDAAAHISKRRGKSISAETLRKKLRGIDGESVSMEMAEILTDYLQQFVATQEAATDWVCSLAGQYNLMVDYVPPPPEGGWPDELAAIQAKLLELHKLTGALAGAGIDALADRRLTVPEADRIQDLSRDVRKLCYRLERNACRAAGQQGMED
;
A
#
# COMPACT_ATOMS: atom_id res chain seq x y z
N MET A 1 -0.98 23.93 11.23
CA MET A 1 0.00 23.10 10.51
C MET A 1 -0.71 21.91 9.90
N THR A 2 -0.96 21.94 8.60
CA THR A 2 -1.45 20.78 7.84
C THR A 2 -0.35 19.72 7.87
N CYS A 3 -0.57 18.63 8.61
CA CYS A 3 0.33 17.49 8.58
C CYS A 3 0.42 16.99 7.15
N LEU A 4 1.61 17.09 6.57
CA LEU A 4 1.93 16.44 5.31
C LEU A 4 1.69 14.94 5.54
N ARG A 5 0.75 14.38 4.77
CA ARG A 5 0.34 12.98 4.80
C ARG A 5 1.44 12.16 4.14
N SER A 6 2.50 11.86 4.88
CA SER A 6 3.55 10.99 4.40
C SER A 6 3.18 9.54 4.71
N ASP A 7 3.40 8.66 3.74
CA ASP A 7 3.24 7.22 3.94
C ASP A 7 4.61 6.56 4.19
N LEU A 8 5.71 7.33 4.25
CA LEU A 8 7.05 6.85 4.67
C LEU A 8 7.05 6.25 6.08
N TYR A 9 6.19 6.74 6.98
CA TYR A 9 6.08 6.26 8.35
C TYR A 9 4.84 5.38 8.51
N TRP A 10 5.01 4.16 9.02
CA TRP A 10 3.93 3.17 9.10
C TRP A 10 2.68 3.66 9.84
N ARG A 11 2.86 4.48 10.87
CA ARG A 11 1.77 5.06 11.67
C ARG A 11 0.94 6.06 10.86
N ASP A 12 1.61 6.91 10.11
CA ASP A 12 0.96 7.89 9.25
C ASP A 12 0.27 7.19 8.06
N ALA A 13 0.89 6.17 7.48
CA ALA A 13 0.26 5.32 6.47
C ALA A 13 -1.05 4.69 6.97
N LEU A 14 -1.04 4.10 8.18
CA LEU A 14 -2.25 3.53 8.79
C LEU A 14 -3.29 4.61 9.10
N HIS A 15 -2.88 5.76 9.65
CA HIS A 15 -3.76 6.89 9.90
C HIS A 15 -4.42 7.39 8.61
N ASN A 16 -3.65 7.53 7.52
CA ASN A 16 -4.12 8.01 6.23
C ASN A 16 -5.11 7.03 5.61
N ALA A 17 -4.84 5.72 5.69
CA ALA A 17 -5.77 4.69 5.26
C ALA A 17 -7.09 4.75 6.03
N VAL A 18 -7.04 4.84 7.37
CA VAL A 18 -8.23 4.99 8.23
C VAL A 18 -9.00 6.27 7.92
N ALA A 19 -8.32 7.38 7.68
CA ALA A 19 -8.96 8.64 7.33
C ALA A 19 -9.68 8.61 5.97
N ARG A 20 -9.27 7.72 5.05
CA ARG A 20 -9.92 7.51 3.75
C ARG A 20 -11.09 6.51 3.79
N ALA A 21 -11.19 5.70 4.84
CA ALA A 21 -12.26 4.71 4.99
C ALA A 21 -13.64 5.38 5.14
N PRO A 22 -14.72 4.76 4.64
CA PRO A 22 -16.08 5.19 4.94
C PRO A 22 -16.31 5.28 6.46
N GLY A 23 -16.74 6.46 6.95
CA GLY A 23 -16.92 6.72 8.38
C GLY A 23 -15.65 7.15 9.14
N GLY A 24 -14.48 7.06 8.49
CA GLY A 24 -13.20 7.57 8.99
C GLY A 24 -12.82 7.05 10.37
N LEU A 25 -12.20 7.91 11.18
CA LEU A 25 -11.75 7.55 12.54
C LEU A 25 -12.90 7.20 13.50
N GLN A 26 -14.11 7.72 13.30
CA GLN A 26 -15.24 7.47 14.19
C GLN A 26 -15.67 6.00 14.10
N ASP A 27 -15.96 5.54 12.88
CA ASP A 27 -16.41 4.17 12.65
C ASP A 27 -15.27 3.17 12.90
N ALA A 28 -14.03 3.52 12.57
CA ALA A 28 -12.87 2.73 12.92
C ALA A 28 -12.72 2.54 14.45
N ALA A 29 -12.93 3.59 15.25
CA ALA A 29 -12.87 3.49 16.71
C ALA A 29 -14.01 2.62 17.27
N ALA A 30 -15.21 2.71 16.70
CA ALA A 30 -16.32 1.83 17.03
C ALA A 30 -16.00 0.36 16.68
N HIS A 31 -15.41 0.12 15.50
CA HIS A 31 -15.00 -1.21 15.05
C HIS A 31 -13.96 -1.84 15.99
N ILE A 32 -12.90 -1.10 16.33
CA ILE A 32 -11.89 -1.52 17.32
C ILE A 32 -12.56 -1.81 18.66
N SER A 33 -13.41 -0.91 19.14
CA SER A 33 -14.07 -1.05 20.43
C SER A 33 -14.88 -2.34 20.53
N LYS A 34 -15.62 -2.66 19.46
CA LYS A 34 -16.41 -3.89 19.34
C LYS A 34 -15.54 -5.14 19.31
N ARG A 35 -14.47 -5.15 18.49
CA ARG A 35 -13.58 -6.32 18.33
C ARG A 35 -12.79 -6.63 19.60
N ARG A 36 -12.36 -5.61 20.34
CA ARG A 36 -11.55 -5.75 21.56
C ARG A 36 -12.35 -5.91 22.84
N GLY A 37 -13.66 -5.64 22.81
CA GLY A 37 -14.49 -5.53 24.02
C GLY A 37 -14.10 -4.38 24.96
N LYS A 38 -13.31 -3.42 24.47
CA LYS A 38 -12.81 -2.26 25.23
C LYS A 38 -12.98 -0.99 24.43
N SER A 39 -13.73 -0.03 24.97
CA SER A 39 -14.01 1.24 24.30
C SER A 39 -12.75 2.07 24.06
N ILE A 40 -12.71 2.70 22.89
CA ILE A 40 -11.77 3.74 22.51
C ILE A 40 -12.50 4.85 21.77
N SER A 41 -12.21 6.11 22.12
CA SER A 41 -12.77 7.26 21.40
C SER A 41 -12.00 7.49 20.10
N ALA A 42 -12.63 8.13 19.11
CA ALA A 42 -11.97 8.50 17.86
C ALA A 42 -10.75 9.40 18.09
N GLU A 43 -10.79 10.32 19.06
CA GLU A 43 -9.65 11.18 19.37
C GLU A 43 -8.51 10.39 20.02
N THR A 44 -8.82 9.46 20.92
CA THR A 44 -7.79 8.56 21.49
C THR A 44 -7.17 7.70 20.40
N LEU A 45 -7.97 7.18 19.46
CA LEU A 45 -7.46 6.43 18.31
C LEU A 45 -6.54 7.31 17.45
N ARG A 46 -6.95 8.56 17.18
CA ARG A 46 -6.14 9.54 16.44
C ARG A 46 -4.79 9.77 17.11
N LYS A 47 -4.77 10.00 18.42
CA LYS A 47 -3.53 10.21 19.19
C LYS A 47 -2.60 9.02 19.09
N LYS A 48 -3.13 7.80 19.25
CA LYS A 48 -2.38 6.53 19.10
C LYS A 48 -1.80 6.35 17.71
N LEU A 49 -2.59 6.59 16.67
CA LEU A 49 -2.16 6.49 15.29
C LEU A 49 -1.10 7.53 14.94
N ARG A 50 -1.16 8.72 15.55
CA ARG A 50 -0.22 9.81 15.29
C ARG A 50 0.98 9.88 16.24
N GLY A 51 1.08 8.97 17.21
CA GLY A 51 2.18 8.97 18.18
C GLY A 51 2.15 10.16 19.15
N ILE A 52 1.00 10.81 19.35
CA ILE A 52 0.88 12.04 20.17
C ILE A 52 0.96 11.68 21.65
N ASP A 53 1.64 12.50 22.45
CA ASP A 53 1.79 12.33 23.91
C ASP A 53 2.41 10.97 24.31
N GLY A 54 3.22 10.36 23.43
CA GLY A 54 3.80 9.03 23.65
C GLY A 54 2.79 7.88 23.53
N GLU A 55 1.54 8.16 23.12
CA GLU A 55 0.58 7.12 22.81
C GLU A 55 1.01 6.33 21.57
N SER A 56 0.78 5.02 21.59
CA SER A 56 1.00 4.18 20.40
C SER A 56 -0.19 3.26 20.17
N VAL A 57 -0.46 3.00 18.90
CA VAL A 57 -1.30 1.88 18.48
C VAL A 57 -0.55 0.57 18.78
N SER A 58 -1.25 -0.44 19.29
CA SER A 58 -0.70 -1.79 19.46
C SER A 58 -0.75 -2.56 18.15
N MET A 59 0.05 -3.63 18.01
CA MET A 59 -0.01 -4.53 16.85
C MET A 59 -1.42 -5.07 16.62
N GLU A 60 -2.07 -5.57 17.68
CA GLU A 60 -3.47 -6.02 17.67
C GLU A 60 -4.42 -4.95 17.10
N MET A 61 -4.27 -3.69 17.50
CA MET A 61 -5.11 -2.61 16.97
C MET A 61 -4.84 -2.35 15.48
N ALA A 62 -3.58 -2.45 15.03
CA ALA A 62 -3.22 -2.29 13.63
C ALA A 62 -3.79 -3.43 12.76
N GLU A 63 -3.78 -4.67 13.24
CA GLU A 63 -4.40 -5.81 12.57
C GLU A 63 -5.93 -5.63 12.47
N ILE A 64 -6.60 -5.25 13.56
CA ILE A 64 -8.05 -4.98 13.55
C ILE A 64 -8.40 -3.83 12.59
N LEU A 65 -7.57 -2.80 12.51
CA LEU A 65 -7.76 -1.73 11.54
C LEU A 65 -7.54 -2.20 10.10
N THR A 66 -6.60 -3.13 9.88
CA THR A 66 -6.38 -3.75 8.58
C THR A 66 -7.63 -4.53 8.15
N ASP A 67 -8.20 -5.36 9.03
CA ASP A 67 -9.47 -6.06 8.81
C ASP A 67 -10.61 -5.09 8.48
N TYR A 68 -10.67 -3.96 9.17
CA TYR A 68 -11.65 -2.91 8.90
C TYR A 68 -11.47 -2.28 7.52
N LEU A 69 -10.24 -1.92 7.15
CA LEU A 69 -9.91 -1.31 5.87
C LEU A 69 -10.17 -2.26 4.68
N GLN A 70 -9.98 -3.56 4.88
CA GLN A 70 -10.24 -4.58 3.85
C GLN A 70 -11.73 -4.79 3.55
N GLN A 71 -12.65 -4.27 4.38
CA GLN A 71 -14.10 -4.33 4.11
C GLN A 71 -14.53 -3.39 2.98
N PHE A 72 -13.70 -2.41 2.60
CA PHE A 72 -14.07 -1.40 1.62
C PHE A 72 -13.15 -1.46 0.41
N VAL A 73 -13.75 -1.50 -0.78
CA VAL A 73 -13.04 -1.41 -2.07
C VAL A 73 -12.10 -0.19 -2.10
N ALA A 74 -12.54 0.95 -1.55
CA ALA A 74 -11.78 2.20 -1.55
C ALA A 74 -10.48 2.17 -0.71
N THR A 75 -10.36 1.26 0.25
CA THR A 75 -9.20 1.17 1.15
C THR A 75 -8.47 -0.16 1.07
N GLN A 76 -8.96 -1.10 0.27
CA GLN A 76 -8.41 -2.45 0.19
C GLN A 76 -6.92 -2.46 -0.19
N GLU A 77 -6.52 -1.66 -1.18
CA GLU A 77 -5.11 -1.57 -1.60
C GLU A 77 -4.23 -0.95 -0.51
N ALA A 78 -4.75 0.06 0.20
CA ALA A 78 -4.00 0.78 1.23
C ALA A 78 -4.03 0.10 2.61
N ALA A 79 -4.83 -0.95 2.79
CA ALA A 79 -5.05 -1.60 4.09
C ALA A 79 -3.74 -2.14 4.69
N THR A 80 -2.78 -2.53 3.85
CA THR A 80 -1.51 -3.14 4.25
C THR A 80 -0.29 -2.25 3.98
N ASP A 81 -0.47 -1.01 3.51
CA ASP A 81 0.63 -0.09 3.21
C ASP A 81 1.45 0.25 4.45
N TRP A 82 0.83 0.23 5.64
CA TRP A 82 1.54 0.39 6.90
C TRP A 82 2.55 -0.73 7.15
N VAL A 83 2.27 -1.97 6.73
CA VAL A 83 3.21 -3.10 6.80
C VAL A 83 4.38 -2.88 5.85
N CYS A 84 4.10 -2.43 4.62
CA CYS A 84 5.14 -2.10 3.64
C CYS A 84 6.06 -0.98 4.15
N SER A 85 5.50 -0.02 4.87
CA SER A 85 6.22 1.12 5.41
C SER A 85 6.99 0.74 6.69
N LEU A 86 6.45 -0.15 7.52
CA LEU A 86 7.16 -0.75 8.66
C LEU A 86 8.35 -1.58 8.18
N ALA A 87 8.15 -2.43 7.16
CA ALA A 87 9.20 -3.23 6.54
C ALA A 87 10.35 -2.34 6.02
N GLY A 88 10.02 -1.21 5.39
CA GLY A 88 11.00 -0.22 4.93
C GLY A 88 11.90 0.32 6.03
N GLN A 89 11.41 0.46 7.27
CA GLN A 89 12.24 0.90 8.42
C GLN A 89 13.36 -0.10 8.76
N TYR A 90 13.18 -1.37 8.38
CA TYR A 90 14.13 -2.45 8.59
C TYR A 90 14.87 -2.84 7.30
N ASN A 91 14.79 -2.03 6.25
CA ASN A 91 15.35 -2.32 4.92
C ASN A 91 14.80 -3.62 4.29
N LEU A 92 13.57 -3.99 4.64
CA LEU A 92 12.86 -5.12 4.06
C LEU A 92 11.99 -4.64 2.90
N MET A 93 11.92 -5.46 1.86
CA MET A 93 11.07 -5.21 0.70
C MET A 93 9.82 -6.09 0.79
N VAL A 94 8.69 -5.46 1.06
CA VAL A 94 7.37 -6.09 1.17
C VAL A 94 6.39 -5.24 0.36
N ASP A 95 5.62 -5.88 -0.50
CA ASP A 95 4.58 -5.23 -1.29
C ASP A 95 3.31 -6.07 -1.26
N TYR A 96 2.14 -5.42 -1.10
CA TYR A 96 0.87 -6.07 -1.40
C TYR A 96 0.72 -6.22 -2.91
N VAL A 97 0.53 -7.46 -3.34
CA VAL A 97 0.35 -7.79 -4.73
C VAL A 97 -1.04 -8.41 -4.90
N PRO A 98 -1.98 -7.76 -5.60
CA PRO A 98 -3.32 -8.30 -5.81
C PRO A 98 -3.28 -9.71 -6.42
N PRO A 99 -4.22 -10.60 -6.04
CA PRO A 99 -4.34 -11.91 -6.66
C PRO A 99 -4.62 -11.78 -8.16
N PRO A 100 -4.19 -12.74 -8.99
CA PRO A 100 -4.60 -12.77 -10.39
C PRO A 100 -6.11 -13.09 -10.48
N PRO A 101 -6.75 -12.88 -11.65
CA PRO A 101 -8.09 -13.39 -11.90
C PRO A 101 -8.17 -14.90 -11.63
N GLU A 102 -9.34 -15.39 -11.20
CA GLU A 102 -9.60 -16.82 -11.04
C GLU A 102 -9.38 -17.53 -12.39
N GLY A 103 -8.63 -18.62 -12.40
CA GLY A 103 -8.20 -19.29 -13.63
C GLY A 103 -7.12 -18.57 -14.46
N GLY A 104 -6.83 -17.29 -14.17
CA GLY A 104 -5.84 -16.48 -14.89
C GLY A 104 -6.37 -15.64 -16.02
N TRP A 105 -5.45 -15.15 -16.84
CA TRP A 105 -5.84 -14.38 -18.01
C TRP A 105 -6.23 -15.34 -19.15
N PRO A 106 -7.29 -15.01 -19.93
CA PRO A 106 -7.65 -15.80 -21.11
C PRO A 106 -6.49 -15.92 -22.13
N ASP A 107 -5.66 -14.88 -22.22
CA ASP A 107 -4.44 -14.84 -23.01
C ASP A 107 -3.31 -14.26 -22.15
N GLU A 108 -2.47 -15.14 -21.63
CA GLU A 108 -1.33 -14.76 -20.79
C GLU A 108 -0.27 -13.97 -21.57
N LEU A 109 -0.11 -14.21 -22.89
CA LEU A 109 0.86 -13.51 -23.74
C LEU A 109 0.42 -12.06 -24.00
N ALA A 110 -0.85 -11.84 -24.31
CA ALA A 110 -1.40 -10.48 -24.41
C ALA A 110 -1.31 -9.75 -23.07
N ALA A 111 -1.55 -10.45 -21.95
CA ALA A 111 -1.42 -9.90 -20.62
C ALA A 111 0.03 -9.54 -20.26
N ILE A 112 1.03 -10.27 -20.77
CA ILE A 112 2.46 -9.93 -20.68
C ILE A 112 2.76 -8.66 -21.48
N GLN A 113 2.34 -8.60 -22.75
CA GLN A 113 2.57 -7.44 -23.62
C GLN A 113 2.00 -6.15 -23.01
N ALA A 114 0.77 -6.20 -22.50
CA ALA A 114 0.14 -5.06 -21.83
C ALA A 114 0.95 -4.60 -20.60
N LYS A 115 1.45 -5.54 -19.78
CA LYS A 115 2.26 -5.20 -18.59
C LYS A 115 3.62 -4.62 -18.94
N LEU A 116 4.25 -5.05 -20.04
CA LEU A 116 5.51 -4.46 -20.50
C LEU A 116 5.33 -2.99 -20.92
N LEU A 117 4.22 -2.67 -21.59
CA LEU A 117 3.88 -1.28 -21.93
C LEU A 117 3.57 -0.44 -20.68
N GLU A 118 2.83 -1.00 -19.72
CA GLU A 118 2.55 -0.36 -18.44
C GLU A 118 3.84 -0.12 -17.63
N LEU A 119 4.78 -1.07 -17.66
CA LEU A 119 6.09 -0.96 -17.00
C LEU A 119 6.91 0.16 -17.61
N HIS A 120 6.90 0.31 -18.94
CA HIS A 120 7.57 1.43 -19.61
C HIS A 120 7.00 2.78 -19.15
N LYS A 121 5.68 2.90 -19.07
CA LYS A 121 5.00 4.11 -18.57
C LYS A 121 5.40 4.42 -17.12
N LEU A 122 5.36 3.42 -16.22
CA LEU A 122 5.66 3.61 -14.80
C LEU A 122 7.14 3.97 -14.57
N THR A 123 8.06 3.29 -15.26
CA THR A 123 9.49 3.60 -15.15
C THR A 123 9.84 4.97 -15.72
N GLY A 124 9.18 5.41 -16.79
CA GLY A 124 9.27 6.79 -17.28
C GLY A 124 8.76 7.82 -16.28
N ALA A 125 7.63 7.56 -15.61
CA ALA A 125 7.11 8.43 -14.56
C ALA A 125 8.04 8.49 -13.33
N LEU A 126 8.64 7.35 -12.94
CA LEU A 126 9.63 7.29 -11.86
C LEU A 126 10.88 8.11 -12.19
N ALA A 127 11.41 7.97 -13.41
CA ALA A 127 12.55 8.74 -13.87
C ALA A 127 12.26 10.25 -13.86
N GLY A 128 11.09 10.67 -14.37
CA GLY A 128 10.65 12.06 -14.34
C GLY A 128 10.55 12.62 -12.92
N ALA A 129 9.85 11.92 -12.03
CA ALA A 129 9.72 12.32 -10.62
C ALA A 129 11.09 12.44 -9.93
N GLY A 130 12.02 11.53 -10.23
CA GLY A 130 13.39 11.58 -9.70
C GLY A 130 14.19 12.76 -10.23
N ILE A 131 14.11 13.07 -11.53
CA ILE A 131 14.80 14.22 -12.13
C ILE A 131 14.28 15.53 -11.54
N ASP A 132 12.95 15.69 -11.48
CA ASP A 132 12.30 16.89 -10.96
C ASP A 132 12.68 17.12 -9.48
N ALA A 133 12.60 16.08 -8.65
CA ALA A 133 12.92 16.14 -7.22
C ALA A 133 14.41 16.39 -6.92
N LEU A 134 15.31 16.19 -7.89
CA LEU A 134 16.73 16.45 -7.75
C LEU A 134 17.15 17.80 -8.33
N ALA A 135 16.26 18.52 -9.02
CA ALA A 135 16.57 19.74 -9.76
C ALA A 135 17.12 20.86 -8.86
N ASP A 136 16.57 21.01 -7.65
CA ASP A 136 17.00 22.01 -6.67
C ASP A 136 17.99 21.44 -5.63
N ARG A 137 18.43 20.19 -5.82
CA ARG A 137 19.29 19.41 -4.93
C ARG A 137 18.75 19.25 -3.51
N ARG A 138 17.43 19.33 -3.31
CA ARG A 138 16.76 19.18 -2.03
C ARG A 138 15.54 18.29 -2.14
N LEU A 139 15.66 17.05 -1.67
CA LEU A 139 14.52 16.14 -1.63
C LEU A 139 13.57 16.47 -0.47
N THR A 140 12.33 16.81 -0.78
CA THR A 140 11.25 17.00 0.19
C THR A 140 10.54 15.68 0.52
N VAL A 141 9.78 15.65 1.63
CA VAL A 141 9.02 14.46 2.02
C VAL A 141 7.98 14.04 0.96
N PRO A 142 7.15 14.94 0.39
CA PRO A 142 6.22 14.56 -0.67
C PRO A 142 6.89 14.01 -1.94
N GLU A 143 8.08 14.49 -2.29
CA GLU A 143 8.85 13.96 -3.42
C GLU A 143 9.38 12.57 -3.11
N ALA A 144 9.89 12.34 -1.89
CA ALA A 144 10.31 11.03 -1.44
C ALA A 144 9.14 10.02 -1.40
N ASP A 145 7.97 10.43 -0.90
CA ASP A 145 6.72 9.64 -0.97
C ASP A 145 6.41 9.25 -2.42
N ARG A 146 6.43 10.22 -3.34
CA ARG A 146 6.11 9.96 -4.75
C ARG A 146 7.10 9.00 -5.42
N ILE A 147 8.40 9.12 -5.12
CA ILE A 147 9.42 8.18 -5.59
C ILE A 147 9.16 6.78 -5.02
N GLN A 148 8.81 6.67 -3.74
CA GLN A 148 8.51 5.40 -3.09
C GLN A 148 7.28 4.73 -3.70
N ASP A 149 6.20 5.48 -3.94
CA ASP A 149 4.96 4.98 -4.54
C ASP A 149 5.20 4.44 -5.94
N LEU A 150 5.86 5.23 -6.81
CA LEU A 150 6.19 4.79 -8.17
C LEU A 150 7.12 3.58 -8.17
N SER A 151 8.07 3.51 -7.24
CA SER A 151 8.95 2.35 -7.07
C SER A 151 8.17 1.11 -6.64
N ARG A 152 7.20 1.24 -5.72
CA ARG A 152 6.31 0.16 -5.28
C ARG A 152 5.46 -0.34 -6.45
N ASP A 153 4.90 0.57 -7.25
CA ASP A 153 4.08 0.20 -8.41
C ASP A 153 4.87 -0.58 -9.47
N VAL A 154 6.11 -0.15 -9.74
CA VAL A 154 7.04 -0.89 -10.61
C VAL A 154 7.26 -2.32 -10.09
N ARG A 155 7.57 -2.48 -8.79
CA ARG A 155 7.79 -3.81 -8.20
C ARG A 155 6.55 -4.70 -8.24
N LYS A 156 5.39 -4.17 -7.88
CA LYS A 156 4.10 -4.88 -7.96
C LYS A 156 3.84 -5.35 -9.39
N LEU A 157 4.13 -4.52 -10.39
CA LEU A 157 3.94 -4.87 -11.79
C LEU A 157 4.95 -5.92 -12.28
N CYS A 158 6.21 -5.85 -11.87
CA CYS A 158 7.21 -6.89 -12.16
C CYS A 158 6.79 -8.25 -11.59
N TYR A 159 6.33 -8.29 -10.33
CA TYR A 159 5.82 -9.54 -9.74
C TYR A 159 4.57 -10.06 -10.47
N ARG A 160 3.67 -9.17 -10.91
CA ARG A 160 2.53 -9.54 -11.76
C ARG A 160 3.00 -10.14 -13.08
N LEU A 161 3.96 -9.51 -13.74
CA LEU A 161 4.56 -9.98 -15.00
C LEU A 161 5.18 -11.38 -14.85
N GLU A 162 5.95 -11.61 -13.78
CA GLU A 162 6.52 -12.93 -13.46
C GLU A 162 5.44 -14.01 -13.37
N ARG A 163 4.31 -13.72 -12.69
CA ARG A 163 3.19 -14.66 -12.59
C ARG A 163 2.59 -15.00 -13.97
N ASN A 164 2.42 -14.02 -14.85
CA ASN A 164 1.94 -14.28 -16.21
C ASN A 164 2.93 -15.12 -17.00
N ALA A 165 4.24 -14.85 -16.90
CA ALA A 165 5.27 -15.63 -17.58
C ALA A 165 5.30 -17.09 -17.12
N CYS A 166 5.25 -17.33 -15.81
CA CYS A 166 5.19 -18.69 -15.25
C CYS A 166 3.93 -19.44 -15.72
N ARG A 167 2.78 -18.77 -15.80
CA ARG A 167 1.53 -19.36 -16.28
C ARG A 167 1.55 -19.66 -17.76
N ALA A 168 2.01 -18.74 -18.60
CA ALA A 168 2.16 -18.96 -20.03
C ALA A 168 3.07 -20.16 -20.33
N ALA A 169 4.19 -20.28 -19.60
CA ALA A 169 5.10 -21.42 -19.73
C ALA A 169 4.45 -22.74 -19.25
N GLY A 170 3.69 -22.70 -18.15
CA GLY A 170 3.00 -23.88 -17.61
C GLY A 170 1.82 -24.36 -18.47
N GLN A 171 1.12 -23.46 -19.16
CA GLN A 171 0.06 -23.80 -20.12
C GLN A 171 0.62 -24.54 -21.33
N GLN A 172 1.85 -24.23 -21.76
CA GLN A 172 2.52 -24.95 -22.86
C GLN A 172 2.96 -26.37 -22.49
N GLY A 173 3.18 -26.67 -21.20
CA GLY A 173 3.61 -28.00 -20.74
C GLY A 173 2.48 -29.03 -20.54
N MET A 174 1.23 -28.68 -20.86
CA MET A 174 0.06 -29.57 -20.77
C MET A 174 -0.51 -29.98 -22.13
N GLU A 175 0.08 -29.48 -23.22
CA GLU A 175 -0.33 -29.79 -24.61
C GLU A 175 0.59 -30.81 -25.31
N ASP A 176 1.60 -31.34 -24.61
CA ASP A 176 2.47 -32.47 -25.04
C ASP A 176 2.13 -33.77 -24.28
#